data_AF-A0A1U7J6K0-F1
#
_entry.id   AF-A0A1U7J6K0-F1
#
_cell.length_a   1.000
_cell.length_b   1.000
_cell.length_c   1.000
_cell.angle_alpha   90.00
_cell.angle_beta   90.00
_cell.angle_gamma   90.00
#
_symmetry.space_group_name_H-M   'P 1'
#
loop_
_entity.id
_entity.type
_entity.pdbx_description
1 polymer ?
#
loop_
_entity_poly.entity_id
_entity_poly.type
_entity_poly.pdbx_seq_one_letter_code
_entity_poly.pdbx_strand_id
1 'polypeptide(L)'
;MNSRQTLRFSIGAIVLGLAEIGGAIASPVQAQSGAIAPPPAYWNAVEDARTPEPSEVFRDLTAITRYNSALTWDDHGSVLMATWADWVGYTQNVGSRLIVTRDVWVTAVPDLQNFCKAYTPTPEISLAARLGQVLGLPPEPAVQSANRRVVEVWVEPQFLFRPSPDPEITDHEAELTFRTANEFASVPSSYLHWFYAQYDQRYQYQGQPIAINGAEPPGALPYPWTQLGYTYDWGDRADWATLDPARPDHVGLSEFVIRQWSPITIQAAQPVNDYCR
;
A
#
# COMPACT_ATOMS: atom_id res chain seq x y z
N MET A 1 -65.24 10.88 36.21
CA MET A 1 -64.93 10.48 37.60
C MET A 1 -65.40 9.05 37.81
N ASN A 2 -64.48 8.08 37.82
CA ASN A 2 -64.38 7.08 38.89
C ASN A 2 -63.22 6.11 38.62
N SER A 3 -62.25 6.22 39.52
CA SER A 3 -61.25 5.27 40.00
C SER A 3 -60.90 4.02 39.17
N ARG A 4 -59.63 3.95 38.74
CA ARG A 4 -58.93 2.69 38.48
C ARG A 4 -57.95 2.43 39.64
N GLN A 5 -58.13 1.32 40.34
CA GLN A 5 -57.07 0.70 41.12
C GLN A 5 -56.92 -0.79 40.75
N THR A 6 -55.65 -1.16 40.72
CA THR A 6 -54.93 -2.38 40.39
C THR A 6 -55.43 -3.70 40.97
N LEU A 7 -55.27 -4.78 40.20
CA LEU A 7 -54.92 -6.10 40.74
C LEU A 7 -53.73 -6.71 39.99
N ARG A 8 -52.74 -7.13 40.77
CA ARG A 8 -51.58 -7.94 40.39
C ARG A 8 -52.01 -9.41 40.27
N PHE A 9 -51.45 -10.14 39.31
CA PHE A 9 -51.33 -11.59 39.39
C PHE A 9 -49.93 -12.04 39.02
N SER A 10 -49.34 -12.79 39.94
CA SER A 10 -48.01 -13.39 39.91
C SER A 10 -48.07 -14.77 39.27
N ILE A 11 -47.16 -15.06 38.34
CA ILE A 11 -46.68 -16.40 37.95
C ILE A 11 -45.25 -16.12 37.44
N GLY A 12 -44.14 -16.65 37.91
CA GLY A 12 -43.82 -17.92 38.55
C GLY A 12 -42.48 -18.32 37.91
N ALA A 13 -41.37 -18.03 38.59
CA ALA A 13 -40.02 -18.27 38.09
C ALA A 13 -39.63 -19.74 38.29
N ILE A 14 -39.10 -20.39 37.24
CA ILE A 14 -38.41 -21.67 37.34
C ILE A 14 -36.92 -21.40 37.12
N VAL A 15 -36.16 -21.60 38.19
CA VAL A 15 -34.70 -21.59 38.21
C VAL A 15 -34.21 -22.98 37.81
N LEU A 16 -33.39 -23.06 36.78
CA LEU A 16 -32.55 -24.22 36.48
C LEU A 16 -31.11 -23.83 36.78
N GLY A 17 -30.62 -24.30 37.93
CA GLY A 17 -29.22 -24.20 38.31
C GLY A 17 -28.37 -25.20 37.52
N LEU A 18 -27.18 -24.77 37.12
CA LEU A 18 -26.11 -25.63 36.66
C LEU A 18 -24.91 -25.44 37.59
N ALA A 19 -24.47 -26.58 38.12
CA ALA A 19 -23.45 -26.72 39.14
C ALA A 19 -22.07 -26.27 38.65
N GLU A 20 -21.33 -25.63 39.55
CA GLU A 20 -19.90 -25.39 39.42
C GLU A 20 -19.14 -26.71 39.51
N ILE A 21 -18.32 -27.00 38.49
CA ILE A 21 -17.21 -27.94 38.59
C ILE A 21 -15.96 -27.12 38.31
N GLY A 22 -15.16 -26.94 39.37
CA GLY A 22 -13.84 -26.33 39.28
C GLY A 22 -12.94 -27.13 38.34
N GLY A 23 -12.43 -26.44 37.33
CA GLY A 23 -11.31 -26.86 36.49
C GLY A 23 -10.43 -25.63 36.29
N ALA A 24 -9.14 -25.79 36.59
CA ALA A 24 -8.15 -24.72 36.54
C ALA A 24 -8.26 -23.90 35.25
N ILE A 25 -8.48 -22.60 35.40
CA ILE A 25 -8.28 -21.60 34.35
C ILE A 25 -6.79 -21.58 34.02
N ALA A 26 -6.39 -22.42 33.06
CA ALA A 26 -5.22 -22.14 32.26
C ALA A 26 -5.54 -20.87 31.47
N SER A 27 -4.82 -19.79 31.78
CA SER A 27 -4.81 -18.57 30.98
C SER A 27 -4.72 -18.93 29.49
N PRO A 28 -5.42 -18.23 28.58
CA PRO A 28 -5.10 -18.37 27.17
C PRO A 28 -3.64 -17.96 27.02
N VAL A 29 -2.80 -18.96 26.80
CA VAL A 29 -1.42 -18.81 26.33
C VAL A 29 -1.47 -17.79 25.20
N GLN A 30 -0.72 -16.70 25.35
CA GLN A 30 -0.50 -15.72 24.32
C GLN A 30 -0.30 -16.42 22.97
N ALA A 31 -1.23 -16.21 22.04
CA ALA A 31 -0.89 -16.27 20.64
C ALA A 31 0.04 -15.07 20.40
N GLN A 32 1.35 -15.28 20.56
CA GLN A 32 2.36 -14.35 20.08
C GLN A 32 2.21 -14.28 18.55
N SER A 33 1.56 -13.23 18.06
CA SER A 33 1.63 -12.82 16.67
C SER A 33 3.10 -12.54 16.35
N GLY A 34 3.67 -13.29 15.39
CA GLY A 34 5.06 -13.17 14.94
C GLY A 34 5.35 -11.87 14.19
N ALA A 35 5.13 -10.72 14.83
CA ALA A 35 5.48 -9.41 14.29
C ALA A 35 7.00 -9.23 14.31
N ILE A 36 7.60 -8.97 13.15
CA ILE A 36 9.00 -8.57 13.04
C ILE A 36 9.11 -7.13 13.54
N ALA A 37 10.03 -6.89 14.49
CA ALA A 37 10.36 -5.52 14.88
C ALA A 37 10.96 -4.79 13.67
N PRO A 38 10.40 -3.63 13.25
CA PRO A 38 10.92 -2.94 12.07
C PRO A 38 12.36 -2.50 12.26
N PRO A 39 13.23 -2.63 11.25
CA PRO A 39 14.60 -2.18 11.35
C PRO A 39 14.65 -0.64 11.43
N PRO A 40 15.73 -0.05 12.00
CA PRO A 40 15.88 1.40 12.06
C PRO A 40 15.74 2.11 10.70
N ALA A 41 16.23 1.50 9.62
CA ALA A 41 16.09 2.02 8.26
C ALA A 41 14.61 2.25 7.86
N TYR A 42 13.70 1.37 8.30
CA TYR A 42 12.27 1.52 8.03
C TYR A 42 11.67 2.71 8.77
N TRP A 43 11.99 2.87 10.05
CA TRP A 43 11.48 4.02 10.82
C TRP A 43 12.07 5.35 10.34
N ASN A 44 13.35 5.36 9.95
CA ASN A 44 13.95 6.52 9.32
C ASN A 44 13.21 6.89 8.03
N ALA A 45 12.88 5.89 7.18
CA ALA A 45 12.09 6.12 5.97
C ALA A 45 10.70 6.72 6.26
N VAL A 46 10.02 6.27 7.31
CA VAL A 46 8.71 6.81 7.71
C VAL A 46 8.82 8.27 8.16
N GLU A 47 9.86 8.63 8.90
CA GLU A 47 10.06 10.02 9.33
C GLU A 47 10.45 10.93 8.17
N ASP A 48 11.37 10.48 7.33
CA ASP A 48 11.89 11.23 6.18
C ASP A 48 10.75 11.53 5.19
N ALA A 49 10.02 10.48 4.78
CA ALA A 49 8.90 10.59 3.84
C ALA A 49 7.73 11.47 4.33
N ARG A 50 7.68 11.81 5.64
CA ARG A 50 6.58 12.61 6.20
C ARG A 50 6.56 14.01 5.63
N THR A 51 7.73 14.61 5.36
CA THR A 51 7.83 16.01 4.92
C THR A 51 8.67 16.10 3.65
N PRO A 52 8.05 16.11 2.47
CA PRO A 52 8.78 16.16 1.20
C PRO A 52 9.61 17.44 1.07
N GLU A 53 10.87 17.29 0.65
CA GLU A 53 11.82 18.38 0.48
C GLU A 53 12.15 18.63 -1.01
N PRO A 54 12.53 19.85 -1.41
CA PRO A 54 12.93 20.13 -2.80
C PRO A 54 14.07 19.27 -3.33
N SER A 55 14.98 18.81 -2.48
CA SER A 55 16.08 17.91 -2.84
C SER A 55 15.64 16.48 -3.14
N GLU A 56 14.42 16.10 -2.76
CA GLU A 56 13.88 14.74 -2.96
C GLU A 56 13.06 14.64 -4.26
N VAL A 57 12.81 15.74 -4.95
CA VAL A 57 12.12 15.72 -6.24
C VAL A 57 12.95 14.92 -7.25
N PHE A 58 12.45 13.73 -7.59
CA PHE A 58 13.03 12.86 -8.59
C PHE A 58 12.48 13.20 -9.99
N ARG A 59 13.38 13.40 -10.95
CA ARG A 59 13.06 13.93 -12.29
C ARG A 59 12.96 12.89 -13.40
N ASP A 60 13.17 11.62 -13.06
CA ASP A 60 13.12 10.50 -13.98
C ASP A 60 12.00 9.51 -13.59
N LEU A 61 10.87 10.03 -13.08
CA LEU A 61 9.68 9.20 -12.88
C LEU A 61 9.19 8.64 -14.21
N THR A 62 8.64 7.44 -14.18
CA THR A 62 7.98 6.83 -15.31
C THR A 62 6.74 7.65 -15.66
N ALA A 63 6.71 8.20 -16.87
CA ALA A 63 5.56 8.86 -17.43
C ALA A 63 4.65 7.86 -18.16
N ILE A 64 3.37 7.81 -17.80
CA ILE A 64 2.36 6.96 -18.44
C ILE A 64 1.86 7.66 -19.72
N THR A 65 2.65 7.53 -20.78
CA THR A 65 2.33 8.08 -22.09
C THR A 65 2.50 7.04 -23.19
N ARG A 66 1.81 7.21 -24.32
CA ARG A 66 2.00 6.36 -25.51
C ARG A 66 3.39 6.48 -26.14
N TYR A 67 4.15 7.52 -25.80
CA TYR A 67 5.50 7.75 -26.30
C TYR A 67 6.58 7.06 -25.45
N ASN A 68 6.23 6.63 -24.23
CA ASN A 68 7.11 5.81 -23.42
C ASN A 68 7.10 4.36 -23.95
N SER A 69 8.11 4.02 -24.76
CA SER A 69 8.22 2.72 -25.42
C SER A 69 8.51 1.55 -24.48
N ALA A 70 8.87 1.81 -23.22
CA ALA A 70 9.06 0.75 -22.23
C ALA A 70 7.72 0.20 -21.69
N LEU A 71 6.64 1.00 -21.79
CA LEU A 71 5.33 0.59 -21.31
C LEU A 71 4.66 -0.40 -22.27
N THR A 72 3.97 -1.38 -21.69
CA THR A 72 3.13 -2.30 -22.46
C THR A 72 1.70 -1.81 -22.45
N TRP A 73 1.08 -1.77 -23.62
CA TRP A 73 -0.29 -1.34 -23.83
C TRP A 73 -1.10 -2.43 -24.55
N ASP A 74 -2.38 -2.56 -24.23
CA ASP A 74 -3.30 -3.41 -24.98
C ASP A 74 -3.95 -2.63 -26.16
N ASP A 75 -4.70 -3.36 -26.99
CA ASP A 75 -5.43 -2.81 -28.14
C ASP A 75 -6.56 -1.83 -27.73
N HIS A 76 -7.01 -1.88 -26.47
CA HIS A 76 -8.02 -0.99 -25.91
C HIS A 76 -7.42 0.29 -25.32
N GLY A 77 -6.10 0.36 -25.23
CA GLY A 77 -5.37 1.48 -24.63
C GLY A 77 -5.27 1.46 -23.12
N SER A 78 -5.45 0.30 -22.52
CA SER A 78 -5.04 0.02 -21.15
C SER A 78 -3.52 -0.10 -21.09
N VAL A 79 -2.92 0.36 -19.99
CA VAL A 79 -1.51 0.18 -19.68
C VAL A 79 -1.36 -0.98 -18.69
N LEU A 80 -0.28 -1.75 -18.82
CA LEU A 80 0.01 -2.86 -17.92
C LEU A 80 0.74 -2.36 -16.67
N MET A 81 0.11 -2.54 -15.51
CA MET A 81 0.63 -2.13 -14.20
C MET A 81 0.80 -3.35 -13.29
N ALA A 82 1.62 -3.23 -12.24
CA ALA A 82 1.88 -4.30 -11.28
C ALA A 82 1.56 -3.88 -9.84
N THR A 83 0.99 -4.79 -9.06
CA THR A 83 0.90 -4.72 -7.59
C THR A 83 1.47 -6.00 -6.97
N TRP A 84 2.00 -5.91 -5.75
CA TRP A 84 2.47 -7.07 -5.00
C TRP A 84 1.55 -7.39 -3.80
N ALA A 85 0.71 -8.41 -3.96
CA ALA A 85 -0.43 -8.67 -3.08
C ALA A 85 -0.64 -10.15 -2.79
N ASP A 86 -1.29 -10.47 -1.67
CA ASP A 86 -1.62 -11.83 -1.21
C ASP A 86 -3.12 -12.19 -1.35
N TRP A 87 -3.95 -11.27 -1.84
CA TRP A 87 -5.38 -11.55 -2.01
C TRP A 87 -5.63 -12.60 -3.09
N VAL A 88 -6.12 -13.77 -2.68
CA VAL A 88 -6.39 -14.93 -3.56
C VAL A 88 -7.34 -14.61 -4.71
N GLY A 89 -8.22 -13.62 -4.55
CA GLY A 89 -9.16 -13.18 -5.58
C GLY A 89 -8.47 -12.75 -6.87
N TYR A 90 -7.26 -12.19 -6.81
CA TYR A 90 -6.49 -11.89 -8.03
C TYR A 90 -6.14 -13.15 -8.80
N THR A 91 -5.67 -14.19 -8.12
CA THR A 91 -5.29 -15.46 -8.76
C THR A 91 -6.50 -16.20 -9.34
N GLN A 92 -7.65 -16.14 -8.65
CA GLN A 92 -8.88 -16.78 -9.12
C GLN A 92 -9.53 -16.09 -10.33
N ASN A 93 -9.13 -14.86 -10.62
CA ASN A 93 -9.72 -14.01 -11.66
C ASN A 93 -8.73 -13.62 -12.76
N VAL A 94 -7.62 -14.36 -12.92
CA VAL A 94 -6.73 -14.19 -14.08
C VAL A 94 -7.53 -14.36 -15.38
N GLY A 95 -7.39 -13.40 -16.30
CA GLY A 95 -8.15 -13.30 -17.55
C GLY A 95 -9.52 -12.64 -17.40
N SER A 96 -9.98 -12.36 -16.17
CA SER A 96 -11.29 -11.77 -15.89
C SER A 96 -11.20 -10.26 -15.64
N ARG A 97 -12.30 -9.56 -15.97
CA ARG A 97 -12.51 -8.16 -15.62
C ARG A 97 -13.13 -8.06 -14.23
N LEU A 98 -12.57 -7.19 -13.39
CA LEU A 98 -13.02 -6.90 -12.03
C LEU A 98 -13.31 -5.41 -11.85
N ILE A 99 -14.10 -5.08 -10.84
CA ILE A 99 -14.18 -3.72 -10.29
C ILE A 99 -13.41 -3.72 -8.97
N VAL A 100 -12.36 -2.91 -8.86
CA VAL A 100 -11.64 -2.76 -7.59
C VAL A 100 -12.53 -2.06 -6.57
N THR A 101 -12.66 -2.59 -5.37
CA THR A 101 -13.53 -1.99 -4.32
C THR A 101 -12.78 -1.05 -3.39
N ARG A 102 -11.46 -0.94 -3.59
CA ARG A 102 -10.52 -0.10 -2.84
C ARG A 102 -9.49 0.44 -3.80
N ASP A 103 -8.80 1.49 -3.40
CA ASP A 103 -7.64 1.98 -4.14
C ASP A 103 -6.56 0.89 -4.19
N VAL A 104 -5.96 0.69 -5.35
CA VAL A 104 -4.88 -0.28 -5.56
C VAL A 104 -3.61 0.46 -5.94
N TRP A 105 -2.60 0.38 -5.09
CA TRP A 105 -1.29 0.96 -5.32
C TRP A 105 -0.52 0.08 -6.31
N VAL A 106 -0.01 0.69 -7.37
CA VAL A 106 0.64 0.00 -8.47
C VAL A 106 1.89 0.74 -8.93
N THR A 107 2.77 0.00 -9.59
CA THR A 107 3.91 0.54 -10.33
C THR A 107 3.85 0.06 -11.79
N ALA A 108 4.63 0.66 -12.69
CA ALA A 108 4.71 0.17 -14.05
C ALA A 108 5.40 -1.20 -14.09
N VAL A 109 4.85 -2.15 -14.86
CA VAL A 109 5.47 -3.49 -15.04
C VAL A 109 6.97 -3.44 -15.38
N PRO A 110 7.44 -2.64 -16.37
CA PRO A 110 8.86 -2.62 -16.71
C PRO A 110 9.74 -2.19 -15.54
N ASP A 111 9.32 -1.23 -14.71
CA ASP A 111 10.11 -0.73 -13.59
C ASP A 111 10.35 -1.85 -12.57
N LEU A 112 9.27 -2.55 -12.18
CA LEU A 112 9.36 -3.66 -11.24
C LEU A 112 10.15 -4.85 -11.81
N GLN A 113 9.91 -5.22 -13.07
CA GLN A 113 10.64 -6.31 -13.72
C GLN A 113 12.14 -6.01 -13.84
N ASN A 114 12.50 -4.80 -14.27
CA ASN A 114 13.90 -4.40 -14.42
C ASN A 114 14.63 -4.43 -13.09
N PHE A 115 14.01 -3.84 -12.04
CA PHE A 115 14.57 -3.87 -10.69
C PHE A 115 14.79 -5.31 -10.20
N CYS A 116 13.74 -6.12 -10.25
CA CYS A 116 13.80 -7.43 -9.61
C CYS A 116 14.64 -8.47 -10.36
N LYS A 117 14.86 -8.28 -11.68
CA LYS A 117 15.81 -9.07 -12.47
C LYS A 117 17.27 -8.68 -12.22
N ALA A 118 17.53 -7.41 -11.91
CA ALA A 118 18.87 -6.93 -11.62
C ALA A 118 19.33 -7.30 -10.21
N TYR A 119 18.39 -7.40 -9.27
CA TYR A 119 18.69 -7.75 -7.89
C TYR A 119 19.18 -9.20 -7.75
N THR A 120 20.29 -9.38 -7.03
CA THR A 120 20.83 -10.69 -6.67
C THR A 120 20.55 -10.97 -5.19
N PRO A 121 19.67 -11.94 -4.85
CA PRO A 121 19.33 -12.23 -3.46
C PRO A 121 20.53 -12.68 -2.63
N THR A 122 20.59 -12.24 -1.38
CA THR A 122 21.58 -12.67 -0.39
C THR A 122 20.96 -13.60 0.65
N PRO A 123 21.76 -14.29 1.49
CA PRO A 123 21.23 -15.06 2.61
C PRO A 123 20.42 -14.22 3.61
N GLU A 124 20.73 -12.93 3.73
CA GLU A 124 20.11 -11.99 4.65
C GLU A 124 18.83 -11.39 4.05
N ILE A 125 18.87 -11.04 2.76
CA ILE A 125 17.76 -10.37 2.06
C ILE A 125 17.35 -11.21 0.85
N SER A 126 16.20 -11.86 0.97
CA SER A 126 15.56 -12.55 -0.15
C SER A 126 14.98 -11.57 -1.17
N LEU A 127 14.73 -12.02 -2.40
CA LEU A 127 14.06 -11.21 -3.43
C LEU A 127 12.72 -10.63 -2.95
N ALA A 128 11.91 -11.44 -2.26
CA ALA A 128 10.62 -10.98 -1.73
C ALA A 128 10.79 -9.90 -0.64
N ALA A 129 11.76 -10.07 0.26
CA ALA A 129 12.07 -9.04 1.25
C ALA A 129 12.56 -7.74 0.59
N ARG A 130 13.40 -7.84 -0.44
CA ARG A 130 13.89 -6.68 -1.19
C ARG A 130 12.79 -5.98 -1.98
N LEU A 131 11.81 -6.72 -2.52
CA LEU A 131 10.63 -6.13 -3.15
C LEU A 131 9.78 -5.34 -2.13
N GLY A 132 9.64 -5.86 -0.91
CA GLY A 132 9.02 -5.09 0.17
C GLY A 132 9.74 -3.77 0.44
N GLN A 133 11.08 -3.79 0.45
CA GLN A 133 11.91 -2.60 0.62
C GLN A 133 11.72 -1.57 -0.50
N VAL A 134 11.86 -1.98 -1.76
CA VAL A 134 11.80 -1.06 -2.90
C VAL A 134 10.41 -0.46 -3.08
N LEU A 135 9.36 -1.20 -2.69
CA LEU A 135 7.97 -0.77 -2.75
C LEU A 135 7.53 0.03 -1.51
N GLY A 136 8.43 0.31 -0.55
CA GLY A 136 8.09 1.05 0.65
C GLY A 136 7.08 0.34 1.55
N LEU A 137 7.05 -0.99 1.54
CA LEU A 137 6.13 -1.77 2.36
C LEU A 137 6.73 -2.03 3.76
N PRO A 138 5.87 -2.15 4.79
CA PRO A 138 6.29 -2.63 6.10
C PRO A 138 7.05 -3.96 6.02
N PRO A 139 8.07 -4.16 6.87
CA PRO A 139 8.73 -5.45 6.97
C PRO A 139 7.73 -6.51 7.43
N GLU A 140 7.74 -7.66 6.76
CA GLU A 140 6.84 -8.77 7.05
C GLU A 140 7.61 -10.09 7.14
N PRO A 141 7.09 -11.10 7.86
CA PRO A 141 7.71 -12.42 7.93
C PRO A 141 7.88 -13.07 6.55
N ALA A 142 8.98 -13.81 6.38
CA ALA A 142 9.27 -14.52 5.12
C ALA A 142 8.13 -15.45 4.67
N VAL A 143 7.39 -16.04 5.62
CA VAL A 143 6.21 -16.88 5.31
C VAL A 143 5.07 -16.05 4.70
N GLN A 144 4.90 -14.80 5.15
CA GLN A 144 3.88 -13.90 4.61
C GLN A 144 4.28 -13.40 3.22
N SER A 145 5.52 -12.93 3.06
CA SER A 145 6.01 -12.45 1.76
C SER A 145 6.06 -13.54 0.70
N ALA A 146 6.31 -14.80 1.09
CA ALA A 146 6.25 -15.95 0.18
C ALA A 146 4.84 -16.24 -0.38
N ASN A 147 3.77 -15.77 0.29
CA ASN A 147 2.39 -15.93 -0.18
C ASN A 147 1.95 -14.80 -1.13
N ARG A 148 2.70 -13.69 -1.17
CA ARG A 148 2.40 -12.58 -2.08
C ARG A 148 2.78 -12.95 -3.50
N ARG A 149 2.01 -12.42 -4.44
CA ARG A 149 2.17 -12.60 -5.88
C ARG A 149 2.29 -11.24 -6.53
N VAL A 150 3.11 -11.15 -7.57
CA VAL A 150 3.07 -10.00 -8.47
C VAL A 150 1.85 -10.18 -9.37
N VAL A 151 0.94 -9.24 -9.29
CA VAL A 151 -0.30 -9.21 -10.05
C VAL A 151 -0.17 -8.13 -11.11
N GLU A 152 -0.16 -8.56 -12.37
CA GLU A 152 -0.21 -7.66 -13.51
C GLU A 152 -1.67 -7.37 -13.85
N VAL A 153 -2.00 -6.08 -14.02
CA VAL A 153 -3.35 -5.61 -14.28
C VAL A 153 -3.35 -4.66 -15.47
N TRP A 154 -4.28 -4.88 -16.39
CA TRP A 154 -4.63 -3.89 -17.40
C TRP A 154 -5.59 -2.87 -16.81
N VAL A 155 -5.25 -1.59 -16.96
CA VAL A 155 -6.06 -0.47 -16.50
C VAL A 155 -6.01 0.68 -17.50
N GLU A 156 -7.15 1.32 -17.74
CA GLU A 156 -7.20 2.51 -18.59
C GLU A 156 -6.58 3.71 -17.83
N PRO A 157 -5.75 4.55 -18.49
CA PRO A 157 -5.08 5.68 -17.83
C PRO A 157 -5.99 6.64 -17.06
N GLN A 158 -7.25 6.80 -17.47
CA GLN A 158 -8.23 7.65 -16.77
C GLN A 158 -8.56 7.19 -15.34
N PHE A 159 -8.27 5.94 -15.01
CA PHE A 159 -8.47 5.36 -13.67
C PHE A 159 -7.20 5.39 -12.81
N LEU A 160 -6.08 5.80 -13.40
CA LEU A 160 -4.80 5.99 -12.72
C LEU A 160 -4.63 7.44 -12.29
N PHE A 161 -3.94 7.64 -11.19
CA PHE A 161 -3.39 8.93 -10.80
C PHE A 161 -2.08 8.73 -10.05
N ARG A 162 -1.21 9.75 -10.08
CA ARG A 162 0.01 9.77 -9.28
C ARG A 162 -0.33 10.23 -7.86
N PRO A 163 0.08 9.52 -6.79
CA PRO A 163 -0.26 9.88 -5.41
C PRO A 163 0.68 10.98 -4.89
N SER A 164 0.59 12.17 -5.47
CA SER A 164 1.37 13.37 -5.14
C SER A 164 0.52 14.63 -5.24
N PRO A 165 1.04 15.82 -4.86
CA PRO A 165 0.34 17.09 -5.10
C PRO A 165 0.05 17.38 -6.59
N ASP A 166 0.79 16.74 -7.50
CA ASP A 166 0.52 16.74 -8.94
C ASP A 166 -0.01 15.35 -9.39
N PRO A 167 -1.34 15.13 -9.44
CA PRO A 167 -1.89 13.81 -9.72
C PRO A 167 -1.74 13.33 -11.17
N GLU A 168 -1.17 14.17 -12.05
CA GLU A 168 -0.94 13.82 -13.45
C GLU A 168 0.06 12.65 -13.59
N ILE A 169 -0.26 11.73 -14.50
CA ILE A 169 0.52 10.51 -14.71
C ILE A 169 1.55 10.63 -15.84
N THR A 170 1.51 11.73 -16.60
CA THR A 170 2.34 11.92 -17.80
C THR A 170 3.64 12.67 -17.53
N ASP A 171 3.82 13.16 -16.31
CA ASP A 171 5.02 13.90 -15.91
C ASP A 171 6.10 12.97 -15.37
N HIS A 172 7.34 13.44 -15.49
CA HIS A 172 8.55 12.77 -15.00
C HIS A 172 8.98 13.24 -13.60
N GLU A 173 8.26 14.17 -12.99
CA GLU A 173 8.46 14.63 -11.62
C GLU A 173 7.13 15.00 -10.98
N ALA A 174 7.10 15.08 -9.66
CA ALA A 174 5.95 15.60 -8.92
C ALA A 174 6.27 16.99 -8.35
N GLU A 175 5.24 17.82 -8.24
CA GLU A 175 5.33 19.10 -7.54
C GLU A 175 5.25 18.89 -6.02
N LEU A 176 5.95 19.73 -5.25
CA LEU A 176 5.92 19.70 -3.78
C LEU A 176 4.59 20.18 -3.18
N THR A 177 3.84 20.97 -3.93
CA THR A 177 2.62 21.61 -3.45
C THR A 177 1.56 21.57 -4.52
N PHE A 178 0.29 21.59 -4.08
CA PHE A 178 -0.82 21.67 -5.02
C PHE A 178 -0.73 22.96 -5.83
N ARG A 179 -0.81 22.83 -7.16
CA ARG A 179 -0.86 24.00 -8.04
C ARG A 179 -2.05 24.88 -7.65
N THR A 180 -1.82 26.19 -7.62
CA THR A 180 -2.93 27.15 -7.46
C THR A 180 -3.85 27.02 -8.66
N ALA A 181 -5.13 26.78 -8.41
CA ALA A 181 -6.12 26.64 -9.47
C ALA A 181 -6.13 27.90 -10.36
N ASN A 182 -6.07 27.67 -11.67
CA ASN A 182 -6.15 28.71 -12.68
C ASN A 182 -7.06 28.24 -13.82
N GLU A 183 -7.15 29.02 -14.89
CA GLU A 183 -8.05 28.72 -16.02
C GLU A 183 -7.67 27.45 -16.80
N PHE A 184 -6.45 26.95 -16.66
CA PHE A 184 -5.92 25.79 -17.40
C PHE A 184 -5.73 24.54 -16.53
N ALA A 185 -5.55 24.68 -15.22
CA ALA A 185 -5.26 23.58 -14.32
C ALA A 185 -5.92 23.76 -12.95
N SER A 186 -6.51 22.69 -12.44
CA SER A 186 -7.04 22.63 -11.08
C SER A 186 -7.04 21.19 -10.56
N VAL A 187 -6.72 21.02 -9.28
CA VAL A 187 -6.80 19.72 -8.60
C VAL A 187 -8.21 19.56 -8.00
N PRO A 188 -8.96 18.48 -8.30
CA PRO A 188 -10.30 18.28 -7.74
C PRO A 188 -10.30 18.21 -6.21
N SER A 189 -11.30 18.81 -5.57
CA SER A 189 -11.44 18.79 -4.10
C SER A 189 -11.56 17.37 -3.53
N SER A 190 -12.13 16.43 -4.28
CA SER A 190 -12.17 15.01 -3.91
C SER A 190 -10.77 14.39 -3.83
N TYR A 191 -9.85 14.81 -4.70
CA TYR A 191 -8.46 14.37 -4.66
C TYR A 191 -7.72 15.00 -3.47
N LEU A 192 -7.93 16.28 -3.19
CA LEU A 192 -7.36 16.93 -2.00
C LEU A 192 -7.78 16.21 -0.71
N HIS A 193 -9.07 15.88 -0.56
CA HIS A 193 -9.55 15.09 0.58
C HIS A 193 -8.88 13.71 0.62
N TRP A 194 -8.86 13.00 -0.51
CA TRP A 194 -8.19 11.71 -0.60
C TRP A 194 -6.73 11.79 -0.14
N PHE A 195 -5.98 12.78 -0.63
CA PHE A 195 -4.56 12.97 -0.33
C PHE A 195 -4.33 13.21 1.18
N TYR A 196 -5.06 14.15 1.78
CA TYR A 196 -4.93 14.42 3.22
C TYR A 196 -5.41 13.26 4.09
N ALA A 197 -6.44 12.52 3.66
CA ALA A 197 -6.84 11.30 4.34
C ALA A 197 -5.76 10.21 4.27
N GLN A 198 -5.05 10.08 3.15
CA GLN A 198 -3.89 9.18 3.03
C GLN A 198 -2.73 9.60 3.91
N TYR A 199 -2.48 10.90 4.03
CA TYR A 199 -1.46 11.47 4.92
C TYR A 199 -1.78 11.15 6.39
N ASP A 200 -3.00 11.45 6.83
CA ASP A 200 -3.44 11.21 8.20
C ASP A 200 -3.36 9.72 8.57
N GLN A 201 -3.78 8.83 7.67
CA GLN A 201 -3.70 7.38 7.88
C GLN A 201 -2.27 6.85 8.07
N ARG A 202 -1.27 7.53 7.51
CA ARG A 202 0.14 7.10 7.56
C ARG A 202 0.95 7.79 8.62
N TYR A 203 0.59 9.02 9.00
CA TYR A 203 1.45 9.83 9.85
C TYR A 203 0.78 10.30 11.13
N GLN A 204 -0.54 10.10 11.29
CA GLN A 204 -1.28 10.54 12.47
C GLN A 204 -1.93 9.36 13.20
N TYR A 205 -1.87 9.37 14.53
CA TYR A 205 -2.62 8.48 15.40
C TYR A 205 -3.25 9.30 16.53
N GLN A 206 -4.57 9.19 16.69
CA GLN A 206 -5.34 9.98 17.67
C GLN A 206 -5.11 11.50 17.55
N GLY A 207 -4.89 11.99 16.31
CA GLY A 207 -4.65 13.41 16.03
C GLY A 207 -3.26 13.90 16.46
N GLN A 208 -2.30 13.00 16.68
CA GLN A 208 -0.91 13.32 16.96
C GLN A 208 0.00 12.61 15.95
N PRO A 209 1.17 13.19 15.59
CA PRO A 209 2.15 12.50 14.77
C PRO A 209 2.57 11.16 15.39
N ILE A 210 2.64 10.10 14.58
CA ILE A 210 3.15 8.80 15.02
C ILE A 210 4.63 8.96 15.38
N ALA A 211 5.00 8.69 16.63
CA ALA A 211 6.38 8.80 17.10
C ALA A 211 7.10 7.45 17.04
N ILE A 212 8.34 7.42 16.52
CA ILE A 212 9.19 6.21 16.45
C ILE A 212 9.41 5.54 17.81
N ASN A 213 9.39 6.32 18.90
CA ASN A 213 9.79 5.89 20.25
C ASN A 213 8.71 6.17 21.33
N GLY A 214 7.45 6.43 20.93
CA GLY A 214 6.34 6.81 21.82
C GLY A 214 5.24 5.74 21.96
N ALA A 215 4.35 5.93 22.95
CA ALA A 215 3.33 4.98 23.43
C ALA A 215 2.47 4.33 22.32
N GLU A 216 2.15 3.04 22.52
CA GLU A 216 1.42 2.12 21.65
C GLU A 216 1.39 2.48 20.15
N PRO A 217 2.22 1.83 19.31
CA PRO A 217 2.08 2.02 17.87
C PRO A 217 0.64 1.70 17.45
N PRO A 218 0.12 2.38 16.41
CA PRO A 218 -1.14 1.96 15.79
C PRO A 218 -1.08 0.46 15.48
N GLY A 219 -2.22 -0.21 15.46
CA GLY A 219 -2.30 -1.66 15.22
C GLY A 219 -1.70 -2.14 13.89
N ALA A 220 -1.23 -1.23 13.03
CA ALA A 220 -0.46 -1.48 11.83
C ALA A 220 0.67 -0.43 11.70
N LEU A 221 1.79 -0.83 11.07
CA LEU A 221 2.91 0.06 10.80
C LEU A 221 2.54 1.12 9.74
N PRO A 222 3.01 2.37 9.90
CA PRO A 222 2.82 3.41 8.90
C PRO A 222 3.66 3.13 7.65
N TYR A 223 3.15 3.49 6.47
CA TYR A 223 3.89 3.36 5.20
C TYR A 223 4.70 4.65 4.93
N PRO A 224 5.98 4.58 4.53
CA PRO A 224 6.79 5.74 4.11
C PRO A 224 6.35 6.26 2.74
N TRP A 225 5.18 6.92 2.68
CA TRP A 225 4.64 7.50 1.46
C TRP A 225 5.26 8.87 1.16
N THR A 226 6.08 8.91 0.11
CA THR A 226 6.89 10.08 -0.26
C THR A 226 6.09 11.30 -0.66
N GLN A 227 4.83 11.11 -1.09
CA GLN A 227 4.00 12.15 -1.71
C GLN A 227 4.63 12.74 -2.99
N LEU A 228 5.67 12.13 -3.54
CA LEU A 228 6.42 12.59 -4.71
C LEU A 228 6.27 11.65 -5.92
N GLY A 229 5.32 10.71 -5.85
CA GLY A 229 4.98 9.83 -6.98
C GLY A 229 5.97 8.69 -7.21
N TYR A 230 6.80 8.37 -6.21
CA TYR A 230 7.63 7.17 -6.16
C TYR A 230 7.55 6.51 -4.78
N THR A 231 7.80 5.21 -4.70
CA THR A 231 7.87 4.47 -3.44
C THR A 231 9.15 4.81 -2.69
N TYR A 232 9.10 4.93 -1.36
CA TYR A 232 10.33 5.10 -0.58
C TYR A 232 11.07 3.76 -0.47
N ASP A 233 12.25 3.67 -1.07
CA ASP A 233 13.13 2.50 -0.94
C ASP A 233 13.94 2.59 0.35
N TRP A 234 13.60 1.75 1.33
CA TRP A 234 14.34 1.67 2.59
C TRP A 234 15.40 0.55 2.61
N GLY A 235 15.68 -0.04 1.43
CA GLY A 235 16.72 -1.05 1.21
C GLY A 235 18.10 -0.45 0.95
N ASP A 236 18.98 -1.25 0.34
CA ASP A 236 20.33 -0.80 -0.03
C ASP A 236 20.32 -0.14 -1.42
N ARG A 237 20.86 1.08 -1.52
CA ARG A 237 21.03 1.80 -2.79
C ARG A 237 21.94 1.04 -3.76
N ALA A 238 22.89 0.26 -3.27
CA ALA A 238 23.83 -0.47 -4.13
C ALA A 238 23.12 -1.41 -5.12
N ASP A 239 21.91 -1.85 -4.79
CA ASP A 239 21.07 -2.69 -5.66
C ASP A 239 20.63 -1.97 -6.96
N TRP A 240 20.68 -0.64 -6.97
CA TRP A 240 20.40 0.17 -8.15
C TRP A 240 21.62 0.40 -9.05
N ALA A 241 22.83 0.04 -8.62
CA ALA A 241 24.07 0.47 -9.26
C ALA A 241 24.19 0.10 -10.75
N THR A 242 23.56 -1.00 -11.19
CA THR A 242 23.57 -1.46 -12.58
C THR A 242 22.44 -0.88 -13.43
N LEU A 243 21.36 -0.41 -12.80
CA LEU A 243 20.18 0.15 -13.46
C LEU A 243 20.23 1.67 -13.54
N ASP A 244 20.61 2.30 -12.43
CA ASP A 244 20.69 3.75 -12.28
C ASP A 244 21.68 4.08 -11.14
N PRO A 245 22.98 4.23 -11.44
CA PRO A 245 23.98 4.56 -10.42
C PRO A 245 23.81 5.96 -9.82
N ALA A 246 23.06 6.85 -10.50
CA ALA A 246 22.83 8.22 -10.05
C ALA A 246 21.59 8.34 -9.16
N ARG A 247 20.73 7.32 -9.10
CA ARG A 247 19.52 7.27 -8.27
C ARG A 247 19.82 7.63 -6.81
N PRO A 248 19.10 8.59 -6.20
CA PRO A 248 19.20 8.88 -4.77
C PRO A 248 18.82 7.68 -3.90
N ASP A 249 19.39 7.60 -2.69
CA ASP A 249 19.34 6.40 -1.82
C ASP A 249 17.91 5.91 -1.49
N HIS A 250 16.95 6.82 -1.36
CA HIS A 250 15.58 6.52 -0.94
C HIS A 250 14.58 6.41 -2.09
N VAL A 251 14.99 6.67 -3.34
CA VAL A 251 14.07 6.69 -4.48
C VAL A 251 13.83 5.25 -4.97
N GLY A 252 12.62 4.76 -4.79
CA GLY A 252 12.17 3.46 -5.32
C GLY A 252 11.58 3.55 -6.72
N LEU A 253 10.49 2.81 -6.94
CA LEU A 253 9.79 2.73 -8.22
C LEU A 253 8.78 3.86 -8.37
N SER A 254 8.46 4.24 -9.61
CA SER A 254 7.35 5.16 -9.84
C SER A 254 6.04 4.56 -9.36
N GLU A 255 5.28 5.36 -8.61
CA GLU A 255 4.11 4.92 -7.86
C GLU A 255 2.85 5.57 -8.44
N PHE A 256 1.80 4.76 -8.56
CA PHE A 256 0.49 5.16 -9.04
C PHE A 256 -0.60 4.49 -8.22
N VAL A 257 -1.82 5.02 -8.32
CA VAL A 257 -2.99 4.43 -7.69
C VAL A 257 -4.09 4.24 -8.72
N ILE A 258 -4.61 3.03 -8.79
CA ILE A 258 -5.88 2.73 -9.46
C ILE A 258 -6.99 3.13 -8.50
N ARG A 259 -7.82 4.08 -8.90
CA ARG A 259 -8.94 4.58 -8.09
C ARG A 259 -9.93 3.47 -7.77
N GLN A 260 -10.42 3.42 -6.54
CA GLN A 260 -11.54 2.55 -6.18
C GLN A 260 -12.73 2.71 -7.14
N TRP A 261 -13.46 1.62 -7.34
CA TRP A 261 -14.57 1.46 -8.29
C TRP A 261 -14.17 1.48 -9.76
N SER A 262 -12.87 1.41 -10.07
CA SER A 262 -12.40 1.32 -11.45
C SER A 262 -12.44 -0.11 -11.98
N PRO A 263 -12.73 -0.28 -13.28
CA PRO A 263 -12.56 -1.55 -13.94
C PRO A 263 -11.08 -1.86 -14.18
N ILE A 264 -10.70 -3.11 -13.94
CA ILE A 264 -9.38 -3.65 -14.29
C ILE A 264 -9.55 -5.04 -14.91
N THR A 265 -8.55 -5.50 -15.67
CA THR A 265 -8.47 -6.91 -16.10
C THR A 265 -7.20 -7.52 -15.50
N ILE A 266 -7.32 -8.66 -14.83
CA ILE A 266 -6.14 -9.33 -14.27
C ILE A 266 -5.42 -10.08 -15.39
N GLN A 267 -4.23 -9.63 -15.76
CA GLN A 267 -3.43 -10.26 -16.81
C GLN A 267 -2.74 -11.52 -16.29
N ALA A 268 -2.08 -11.40 -15.14
CA ALA A 268 -1.33 -12.50 -14.53
C ALA A 268 -1.24 -12.31 -13.02
N ALA A 269 -1.06 -13.42 -12.30
CA ALA A 269 -0.67 -13.41 -10.90
C ALA A 269 0.40 -14.50 -10.73
N GLN A 270 1.61 -14.11 -10.35
CA GLN A 270 2.77 -15.00 -10.34
C GLN A 270 3.56 -14.88 -9.03
N PRO A 271 4.16 -15.98 -8.52
CA PRO A 271 5.15 -15.88 -7.47
C PRO A 271 6.33 -15.01 -7.94
N VAL A 272 6.93 -14.27 -7.02
CA VAL A 272 8.03 -13.33 -7.30
C VAL A 272 9.18 -13.99 -8.09
N ASN A 273 9.54 -15.22 -7.72
CA ASN A 273 10.64 -15.96 -8.36
C ASN A 273 10.34 -16.41 -9.81
N ASP A 274 9.08 -16.42 -10.23
CA ASP A 274 8.71 -16.71 -11.62
C ASP A 274 8.60 -15.43 -12.43
N TYR A 275 8.06 -14.36 -11.81
CA TYR A 275 7.94 -13.03 -12.42
C TYR A 275 9.30 -12.39 -12.72
N CYS A 276 10.28 -12.55 -11.84
CA CYS A 276 11.58 -11.88 -11.89
C CYS A 276 12.66 -12.67 -12.66
N ARG A 277 12.27 -13.57 -13.57
CA ARG A 277 13.21 -14.34 -14.42
C ARG A 277 13.53 -13.63 -15.74
#